data_AF-A0A1G2DY14-F1
#
_entry.id   AF-A0A1G2DY14-F1
#
_cell.length_a   1.000
_cell.length_b   1.000
_cell.length_c   1.000
_cell.angle_alpha   90.00
_cell.angle_beta   90.00
_cell.angle_gamma   90.00
#
_symmetry.space_group_name_H-M   'P 1'
#
loop_
_entity.id
_entity.type
_entity.pdbx_description
1 polymer ?
#
loop_
_entity_poly.entity_id
_entity_poly.type
_entity_poly.pdbx_seq_one_letter_code
_entity_poly.pdbx_strand_id
1 'polypeptide(L)' 'MKINKKVILIAIGILLLFIIVGIIIVIIPPFLFGFCGSFTGEMCPEGYFCSMKKPCYPDQSGTCFPNKFPFNLLK' A
#
# COMPACT_ATOMS: atom_id res chain seq x y z
N MET A 1 36.34 0.50 -25.64
CA MET A 1 34.97 -0.04 -25.63
C MET A 1 34.03 1.03 -26.20
N LYS A 2 33.47 0.84 -27.40
CA LYS A 2 32.59 1.83 -28.05
C LYS A 2 31.19 1.68 -27.46
N ILE A 3 30.81 2.51 -26.49
CA ILE A 3 29.47 2.47 -25.91
C ILE A 3 28.48 2.99 -26.95
N ASN A 4 27.49 2.17 -27.29
CA ASN A 4 26.48 2.51 -28.28
C ASN A 4 25.51 3.52 -27.67
N LYS A 5 25.31 4.67 -28.34
CA LYS A 5 24.37 5.72 -27.91
C LYS A 5 22.95 5.18 -27.65
N LYS A 6 22.53 4.13 -28.37
CA LYS A 6 21.25 3.45 -28.14
C LYS A 6 21.18 2.77 -26.76
N VAL A 7 22.29 2.18 -26.30
CA VAL A 7 22.37 1.50 -24.99
C VAL A 7 22.27 2.51 -23.86
N ILE A 8 22.91 3.67 -24.00
CA ILE A 8 22.79 4.77 -23.02
C ILE A 8 21.35 5.27 -22.93
N LEU A 9 20.67 5.44 -24.08
CA LEU A 9 19.28 5.90 -24.10
C LEU A 9 18.33 4.92 -23.39
N ILE A 10 18.53 3.61 -23.61
CA ILE A 10 17.75 2.56 -22.95
C ILE A 10 18.00 2.57 -21.44
N ALA A 11 19.25 2.69 -20.99
CA ALA A 11 19.58 2.74 -19.57
C ALA A 11 18.93 3.93 -18.86
N ILE A 12 18.93 5.11 -19.47
CA ILE A 12 18.25 6.31 -18.94
C ILE A 12 16.73 6.08 -18.90
N GLY A 13 16.15 5.49 -19.94
CA GLY A 13 14.71 5.17 -19.97
C GLY A 13 14.30 4.22 -18.83
N ILE A 14 15.09 3.18 -18.57
CA ILE A 14 14.86 2.25 -17.47
C ILE A 14 14.99 2.97 -16.12
N LEU A 15 16.02 3.80 -15.95
CA LEU A 15 16.21 4.58 -14.72
C LEU A 15 15.00 5.49 -14.44
N LEU A 16 14.54 6.22 -15.45
CA LEU A 16 13.36 7.09 -15.33
C LEU A 16 12.10 6.30 -15.00
N LEU A 17 11.92 5.10 -15.56
CA LEU A 17 10.79 4.23 -15.24
C LEU A 17 10.79 3.85 -13.76
N PHE A 18 11.92 3.44 -13.20
CA PHE A 18 12.02 3.11 -11.77
C PHE A 18 11.73 4.30 -10.87
N ILE A 19 12.21 5.50 -11.24
CA ILE A 19 11.93 6.73 -10.49
C ILE A 19 10.43 7.04 -10.50
N ILE A 20 9.77 6.93 -11.66
CA ILE A 20 8.32 7.17 -11.77
C ILE A 20 7.55 6.16 -10.93
N VAL A 21 7.89 4.87 -11.00
CA VAL A 21 7.23 3.82 -10.19
C VAL A 21 7.44 4.08 -8.68
N GLY A 22 8.66 4.44 -8.27
CA GLY A 22 8.95 4.78 -6.88
C GLY A 22 8.15 5.98 -6.38
N ILE A 23 8.06 7.05 -7.18
CA ILE A 23 7.25 8.23 -6.86
C ILE A 23 5.77 7.85 -6.75
N ILE A 24 5.25 7.03 -7.67
CA ILE A 24 3.85 6.57 -7.63
C ILE A 24 3.59 5.80 -6.32
N ILE A 25 4.48 4.91 -5.90
CA ILE A 25 4.33 4.15 -4.65
C ILE A 25 4.37 5.06 -3.42
N VAL A 26 5.22 6.09 -3.42
CA VAL A 26 5.35 7.03 -2.29
C VAL A 26 4.19 8.02 -2.22
N ILE A 27 3.72 8.51 -3.37
CA ILE A 27 2.65 9.52 -3.44
C ILE A 27 1.27 8.87 -3.30
N ILE A 28 1.06 7.68 -3.88
CA ILE A 28 -0.20 6.96 -3.71
C ILE A 28 -0.22 6.43 -2.28
N PRO A 29 -1.04 6.99 -1.39
CA PRO A 29 -1.07 6.50 -0.03
C PRO A 29 -1.50 5.02 -0.02
N PRO A 30 -0.90 4.17 0.83
CA PRO A 30 -1.35 2.79 1.03
C PRO A 30 -2.82 2.72 1.47
N PHE A 31 -3.41 3.84 1.94
CA PHE A 31 -4.83 4.00 2.23
C PHE A 31 -5.77 3.67 1.06
N LEU A 32 -5.32 3.73 -0.20
CA LEU A 32 -6.13 3.34 -1.36
C LEU A 32 -6.34 1.83 -1.48
N PHE A 33 -5.43 1.04 -0.91
CA PHE A 33 -5.50 -0.41 -1.00
C PHE A 33 -6.29 -1.04 0.16
N GLY A 34 -6.73 -0.23 1.13
CA GLY A 34 -7.56 -0.70 2.24
C GLY A 34 -6.90 -1.79 3.05
N PHE A 35 -5.56 -1.87 3.10
CA PHE A 35 -4.85 -2.81 3.97
C PHE A 35 -4.59 -2.18 5.34
N CYS A 36 -4.43 -3.04 6.34
CA CYS A 36 -4.12 -2.64 7.71
C CYS A 36 -3.29 -3.71 8.41
N GLY A 37 -2.58 -3.35 9.48
CA GLY A 37 -1.64 -4.25 10.15
C GLY A 37 -0.33 -4.39 9.38
N SER A 38 0.19 -5.61 9.26
CA SER A 38 1.53 -5.89 8.72
C SER A 38 2.67 -5.31 9.56
N PHE A 39 3.93 -5.59 9.15
CA PHE A 39 5.14 -5.02 9.77
C PHE A 39 5.16 -3.48 9.73
N THR A 40 4.43 -2.87 8.80
CA THR A 40 4.33 -1.41 8.65
C THR A 40 3.37 -0.77 9.67
N GLY A 41 2.53 -1.56 10.37
CA GLY A 41 1.60 -1.03 11.37
C GLY A 41 0.54 -0.11 10.80
N GLU A 42 0.12 -0.34 9.55
CA GLU A 42 -0.81 0.53 8.84
C GLU A 42 -2.18 0.55 9.55
N MET A 43 -2.62 1.75 9.94
CA MET A 43 -3.91 1.97 10.57
C MET A 43 -4.98 2.25 9.52
N CYS A 44 -6.20 1.78 9.76
CA CYS A 44 -7.34 2.13 8.92
C CYS A 44 -7.72 3.61 9.10
N PRO A 45 -8.25 4.26 8.05
CA PRO A 45 -8.78 5.62 8.15
C PRO A 45 -9.98 5.69 9.10
N GLU A 46 -10.32 6.91 9.54
CA GLU A 46 -11.47 7.14 10.43
C GLU A 46 -12.76 6.55 9.83
N GLY A 47 -13.56 5.90 10.68
CA GLY A 47 -14.79 5.22 10.25
C GLY A 47 -14.57 3.86 9.59
N TYR A 48 -13.35 3.31 9.61
CA TYR A 48 -13.05 1.94 9.19
C TYR A 48 -12.40 1.15 10.33
N PHE A 49 -12.59 -0.17 10.34
CA PHE A 49 -11.93 -1.09 11.27
C PHE A 49 -11.11 -2.14 10.51
N CYS A 50 -10.00 -2.57 11.11
CA CYS A 50 -9.15 -3.59 10.53
C CYS A 50 -9.72 -4.99 10.80
N SER A 51 -10.02 -5.75 9.74
CA SER A 51 -10.45 -7.13 9.84
C SER A 51 -9.32 -8.06 9.42
N MET A 52 -8.94 -8.96 10.34
CA MET A 52 -7.94 -10.00 10.12
C MET A 52 -8.58 -11.38 10.21
N LYS A 53 -8.10 -12.34 9.42
CA LYS A 53 -8.58 -13.72 9.47
C LYS A 53 -8.01 -14.42 10.70
N LYS A 54 -8.86 -14.95 11.57
CA LYS A 54 -8.42 -15.76 12.72
C LYS A 54 -7.72 -17.05 12.27
N PRO A 55 -6.71 -17.55 13.00
CA PRO A 55 -6.09 -16.94 14.20
C PRO A 55 -5.27 -15.68 13.86
N CYS A 56 -5.26 -14.71 14.79
CA CYS A 56 -4.59 -13.42 14.58
C CYS A 56 -3.12 -13.48 15.00
N TYR A 57 -2.21 -12.98 14.15
CA TYR A 57 -0.78 -12.87 14.43
C TYR A 57 -0.31 -11.41 14.37
N PRO A 58 0.72 -11.02 15.14
CA PRO A 58 1.16 -9.62 15.24
C PRO A 58 1.68 -9.04 13.91
N ASP A 59 2.17 -9.87 13.01
CA ASP A 59 2.68 -9.53 11.67
C ASP A 59 1.63 -9.70 10.56
N GLN A 60 0.38 -10.01 10.91
CA GLN A 60 -0.67 -10.29 9.94
C GLN A 60 -1.20 -9.00 9.30
N SER A 61 -1.33 -9.05 7.97
CA SER A 61 -2.07 -8.05 7.20
C SER A 61 -3.55 -8.36 7.20
N GLY A 62 -4.38 -7.34 7.42
CA GLY A 62 -5.83 -7.35 7.32
C GLY A 62 -6.32 -6.37 6.26
N THR A 63 -7.65 -6.25 6.18
CA THR A 63 -8.32 -5.30 5.29
C THR A 63 -9.23 -4.38 6.10
N CYS A 64 -9.27 -3.11 5.73
CA CYS A 64 -10.13 -2.10 6.32
C CYS A 64 -11.56 -2.26 5.81
N PHE A 65 -12.50 -2.47 6.72
CA PHE A 65 -13.92 -2.50 6.42
C PHE A 65 -14.60 -1.24 6.99
N PRO A 66 -15.56 -0.64 6.26
CA PRO A 66 -16.30 0.49 6.78
C PRO A 66 -17.03 0.08 8.05
N ASN A 67 -17.00 0.94 9.05
CA ASN A 67 -17.69 0.76 10.32
C ASN A 67 -19.20 0.95 10.08
N LYS A 68 -19.85 -0.04 9.46
CA LYS A 68 -21.31 -0.09 9.25
C LYS A 68 -22.03 -0.44 10.55
N PHE A 69 -21.80 0.30 11.63
CA PHE A 69 -22.64 0.22 12.81
C PHE A 69 -23.77 1.25 12.70
N PRO A 70 -25.03 0.86 12.41
CA PRO A 70 -26.17 1.61 12.93
C PRO A 70 -26.14 1.48 14.45
N PHE A 71 -26.41 2.58 15.16
CA PHE A 71 -26.39 2.73 16.62
C PHE A 71 -27.36 1.82 17.43
N ASN A 72 -27.81 0.67 16.92
CA ASN A 72 -28.92 -0.11 17.51
C ASN A 72 -28.52 -1.40 18.26
N LEU A 73 -27.27 -1.55 18.73
CA LEU A 73 -26.88 -2.72 19.54
C LEU A 73 -26.13 -2.37 20.84
N LEU A 74 -26.24 -1.14 21.31
CA LEU A 74 -25.90 -0.78 22.68
C LEU A 74 -27.15 -0.22 23.37
N LYS A 75 -27.82 -1.13 24.10
CA LYS A 75 -28.88 -0.91 25.10
C LYS A 75 -30.32 -1.16 24.66
#